data_AF-A0A963MLA9-F1
#
_entry.id   AF-A0A963MLA9-F1
#
_cell.length_a   1.000
_cell.length_b   1.000
_cell.length_c   1.000
_cell.angle_alpha   90.00
_cell.angle_beta   90.00
_cell.angle_gamma   90.00
#
_symmetry.space_group_name_H-M   'P 1'
#
loop_
_entity.id
_entity.type
_entity.pdbx_description
1 polymer ?
#
loop_
_entity_poly.entity_id
_entity_poly.type
_entity_poly.pdbx_seq_one_letter_code
_entity_poly.pdbx_strand_id
1 'polypeptide(L)'
;MTAAQLRRREALIARNDAALERWPDRTGREFTSEMAAVAEGLEALAQTMAAAEHDAVECSRTWRWAGNARFDLGAGKDRPALEQAVAAYRQAEDALGAVADATERIKLGYCFGKALLQLSGGTDLGLAKDARKRLRAARKLAHKHMPDGVASVEEELATAEQIIALLDEVGHLDQRVAQLKGELGRSDAGEPAPTRRSPERAAEANDLNVLFGVLQQQFEKEKPALDPSRQAGLSSLMQRLEGVVQSVTSEGLSLEAMMANRGQLEALQRELDPQVRKPSLKRPGAAPGSRGERLLAALQELKLFVGTAGMARDSSDEMRMAAMDLFARLGRLTTWISEAGDDQAGISKLESDQARALAHEVRLYATRRHPLLAQPVWPRGAATVDANRVFFSGSTQMREELASALASSGLEVATESSAGADFACHRWQALQSANVAVFDLSESKSGSKSESQAQVYYELGIALTIGSQLLLIAADGTDMPFDIAQNVSHYRWGDALRQWLADQVQAAIYGLQVKAGKQSSLAATLGYAERLAAE
;
A
#
# COMPACT_ATOMS: atom_id res chain seq x y z
N MET A 1 -6.66 -47.14 -11.92
CA MET A 1 -7.75 -46.44 -11.20
C MET A 1 -9.09 -47.03 -11.61
N THR A 2 -10.00 -47.31 -10.69
CA THR A 2 -11.32 -47.89 -11.00
C THR A 2 -12.34 -46.81 -11.39
N ALA A 3 -13.41 -47.19 -12.09
CA ALA A 3 -14.48 -46.25 -12.46
C ALA A 3 -15.18 -45.62 -11.24
N ALA A 4 -15.27 -46.34 -10.13
CA ALA A 4 -15.83 -45.82 -8.88
C ALA A 4 -14.92 -44.76 -8.25
N GLN A 5 -13.60 -44.99 -8.23
CA GLN A 5 -12.62 -44.01 -7.78
C GLN A 5 -12.63 -42.76 -8.67
N LEU A 6 -12.80 -42.91 -9.99
CA LEU A 6 -12.87 -41.78 -10.93
C LEU A 6 -14.07 -40.89 -10.65
N ARG A 7 -15.26 -41.47 -10.57
CA ARG A 7 -16.47 -40.73 -10.20
C ARG A 7 -16.34 -40.05 -8.84
N ARG A 8 -15.67 -40.70 -7.88
CA ARG A 8 -15.44 -40.10 -6.56
C ARG A 8 -14.51 -38.89 -6.65
N ARG A 9 -13.42 -38.97 -7.41
CA ARG A 9 -12.51 -37.85 -7.64
C ARG A 9 -13.23 -36.69 -8.34
N GLU A 10 -13.97 -36.97 -9.41
CA GLU A 10 -14.72 -35.96 -10.16
C GLU A 10 -15.75 -35.25 -9.28
N ALA A 11 -16.46 -36.00 -8.40
CA ALA A 11 -17.38 -35.40 -7.44
C ALA A 11 -16.68 -34.49 -6.42
N LEU A 12 -15.47 -34.84 -5.97
CA LEU A 12 -14.68 -34.00 -5.06
C LEU A 12 -14.15 -32.75 -5.77
N ILE A 13 -13.72 -32.86 -7.03
CA ILE A 13 -13.30 -31.70 -7.84
C ILE A 13 -14.48 -30.76 -8.08
N ALA A 14 -15.66 -31.30 -8.44
CA ALA A 14 -16.86 -30.48 -8.62
C ALA A 14 -17.27 -29.73 -7.34
N ARG A 15 -17.11 -30.36 -6.16
CA ARG A 15 -17.31 -29.71 -4.86
C ARG A 15 -16.28 -28.62 -4.61
N ASN A 16 -15.01 -28.87 -4.95
CA ASN A 16 -13.95 -27.87 -4.87
C ASN A 16 -14.32 -26.62 -5.69
N ASP A 17 -14.68 -26.80 -6.96
CA ASP A 17 -14.99 -25.70 -7.87
C ASP A 17 -16.25 -24.94 -7.41
N ALA A 18 -17.30 -25.66 -6.97
CA ALA A 18 -18.50 -25.05 -6.42
C ALA A 18 -18.24 -24.26 -5.12
N ALA A 19 -17.31 -24.73 -4.27
CA ALA A 19 -16.92 -24.00 -3.07
C ALA A 19 -16.17 -22.70 -3.42
N LEU A 20 -15.28 -22.73 -4.42
CA LEU A 20 -14.57 -21.54 -4.88
C LEU A 20 -15.50 -20.50 -5.53
N GLU A 21 -16.55 -20.95 -6.23
CA GLU A 21 -17.57 -20.06 -6.80
C GLU A 21 -18.49 -19.47 -5.72
N ARG A 22 -18.91 -20.28 -4.75
CA ARG A 22 -19.81 -19.86 -3.66
C ARG A 22 -19.13 -18.94 -2.65
N TRP A 23 -17.83 -19.10 -2.41
CA TRP A 23 -17.06 -18.29 -1.47
C TRP A 23 -15.79 -17.73 -2.13
N PRO A 24 -15.93 -16.71 -3.01
CA PRO A 24 -14.82 -16.18 -3.80
C PRO A 24 -13.70 -15.57 -2.95
N ASP A 25 -14.04 -15.00 -1.80
CA ASP A 25 -13.08 -14.43 -0.85
C ASP A 25 -12.33 -15.50 -0.04
N ARG A 26 -12.74 -16.78 -0.14
CA ARG A 26 -12.13 -17.93 0.55
C ARG A 26 -12.08 -17.77 2.06
N THR A 27 -13.15 -17.23 2.64
CA THR A 27 -13.28 -16.96 4.07
C THR A 27 -14.55 -17.56 4.65
N GLY A 28 -14.59 -17.68 5.98
CA GLY A 28 -15.77 -18.15 6.72
C GLY A 28 -15.74 -19.63 7.06
N ARG A 29 -16.42 -19.99 8.16
CA ARG A 29 -16.39 -21.34 8.74
C ARG A 29 -16.92 -22.41 7.78
N GLU A 30 -17.93 -22.08 6.97
CA GLU A 30 -18.52 -23.01 6.00
C GLU A 30 -17.55 -23.35 4.87
N PHE A 31 -16.87 -22.35 4.31
CA PHE A 31 -15.81 -22.55 3.31
C PHE A 31 -14.68 -23.42 3.87
N THR A 32 -14.17 -23.07 5.06
CA THR A 32 -13.10 -23.84 5.71
C THR A 32 -13.50 -25.29 5.92
N SER A 33 -14.73 -25.54 6.38
CA SER A 33 -15.25 -26.90 6.60
C SER A 33 -15.40 -27.68 5.28
N GLU A 34 -15.93 -27.06 4.23
CA GLU A 34 -16.14 -27.72 2.94
C GLU A 34 -14.82 -28.04 2.25
N MET A 35 -13.90 -27.07 2.21
CA MET A 35 -12.58 -27.25 1.59
C MET A 35 -11.71 -28.24 2.35
N ALA A 36 -11.77 -28.28 3.69
CA ALA A 36 -11.10 -29.31 4.47
C ALA A 36 -11.65 -30.71 4.14
N ALA A 37 -12.98 -30.87 4.06
CA ALA A 37 -13.61 -32.14 3.72
C ALA A 37 -13.27 -32.60 2.28
N VAL A 38 -13.17 -31.66 1.34
CA VAL A 38 -12.73 -31.94 -0.04
C VAL A 38 -11.27 -32.41 -0.06
N ALA A 39 -10.38 -31.67 0.60
CA ALA A 39 -8.96 -32.02 0.69
C ALA A 39 -8.75 -33.40 1.32
N GLU A 40 -9.33 -33.64 2.50
CA GLU A 40 -9.25 -34.93 3.20
C GLU A 40 -9.83 -36.08 2.36
N GLY A 41 -10.93 -35.82 1.64
CA GLY A 41 -11.53 -36.79 0.73
C GLY A 41 -10.63 -37.18 -0.45
N LEU A 42 -9.87 -36.21 -1.00
CA LEU A 42 -8.91 -36.44 -2.07
C LEU A 42 -7.65 -37.16 -1.55
N GLU A 43 -7.16 -36.81 -0.37
CA GLU A 43 -6.02 -37.47 0.30
C GLU A 43 -6.34 -38.93 0.60
N ALA A 44 -7.50 -39.22 1.21
CA ALA A 44 -7.94 -40.58 1.49
C ALA A 44 -8.08 -41.41 0.21
N LEU A 45 -8.65 -40.81 -0.86
CA LEU A 45 -8.75 -41.48 -2.15
C LEU A 45 -7.37 -41.83 -2.71
N ALA A 46 -6.42 -40.88 -2.69
CA ALA A 46 -5.07 -41.10 -3.19
C ALA A 46 -4.32 -42.19 -2.39
N GLN A 47 -4.47 -42.22 -1.06
CA GLN A 47 -3.92 -43.27 -0.20
C GLN A 47 -4.46 -44.66 -0.56
N THR A 48 -5.78 -44.78 -0.78
CA THR A 48 -6.37 -46.08 -1.19
C THR A 48 -5.87 -46.54 -2.56
N MET A 49 -5.57 -45.61 -3.47
CA MET A 49 -5.01 -45.94 -4.78
C MET A 49 -3.56 -46.42 -4.66
N ALA A 50 -2.74 -45.79 -3.82
CA ALA A 50 -1.34 -46.15 -3.61
C ALA A 50 -1.20 -47.58 -3.04
N ALA A 51 -2.13 -48.02 -2.19
CA ALA A 51 -2.10 -49.35 -1.57
C ALA A 51 -2.43 -50.51 -2.53
N ALA A 52 -2.97 -50.24 -3.71
CA ALA A 52 -3.56 -51.25 -4.58
C ALA A 52 -2.85 -51.42 -5.94
N GLU A 53 -1.55 -51.07 -6.03
CA GLU A 53 -0.75 -51.11 -7.29
C GLU A 53 -1.44 -50.39 -8.47
N HIS A 54 -2.02 -49.21 -8.20
CA HIS A 54 -2.71 -48.43 -9.23
C HIS A 54 -1.77 -47.59 -10.10
N ASP A 55 -2.28 -47.15 -11.25
CA ASP A 55 -1.66 -46.18 -12.16
C ASP A 55 -1.06 -44.98 -11.39
N ALA A 56 0.28 -44.91 -11.43
CA ALA A 56 1.10 -43.90 -10.78
C ALA A 56 0.74 -42.47 -11.21
N VAL A 57 0.36 -42.26 -12.48
CA VAL A 57 -0.03 -40.95 -13.00
C VAL A 57 -1.35 -40.52 -12.38
N GLU A 58 -2.32 -41.43 -12.29
CA GLU A 58 -3.62 -41.13 -11.69
C GLU A 58 -3.54 -40.94 -10.17
N CYS A 59 -2.63 -41.67 -9.50
CA CYS A 59 -2.33 -41.45 -8.08
C CYS A 59 -1.72 -40.06 -7.87
N SER A 60 -0.70 -39.70 -8.66
CA SER A 60 -0.08 -38.37 -8.64
C SER A 60 -1.09 -37.24 -8.89
N ARG A 61 -1.94 -37.38 -9.93
CA ARG A 61 -3.02 -36.42 -10.22
C ARG A 61 -3.95 -36.21 -9.04
N THR A 62 -4.31 -37.28 -8.34
CA THR A 62 -5.23 -37.21 -7.21
C THR A 62 -4.58 -36.51 -6.02
N TRP A 63 -3.32 -36.81 -5.72
CA TRP A 63 -2.53 -36.08 -4.72
C TRP A 63 -2.32 -34.60 -5.09
N ARG A 64 -2.11 -34.27 -6.37
CA ARG A 64 -2.02 -32.88 -6.82
C ARG A 64 -3.33 -32.12 -6.60
N TRP A 65 -4.48 -32.75 -6.86
CA TRP A 65 -5.78 -32.14 -6.55
C TRP A 65 -5.99 -31.95 -5.05
N ALA A 66 -5.55 -32.89 -4.20
CA ALA A 66 -5.55 -32.69 -2.74
C ALA A 66 -4.69 -31.48 -2.35
N GLY A 67 -3.48 -31.36 -2.92
CA GLY A 67 -2.61 -30.21 -2.72
C GLY A 67 -3.25 -28.89 -3.15
N ASN A 68 -3.95 -28.86 -4.28
CA ASN A 68 -4.69 -27.68 -4.75
C ASN A 68 -5.78 -27.29 -3.73
N ALA A 69 -6.58 -28.25 -3.27
CA ALA A 69 -7.64 -28.00 -2.28
C ALA A 69 -7.08 -27.46 -0.95
N ARG A 70 -5.95 -28.00 -0.45
CA ARG A 70 -5.25 -27.47 0.73
C ARG A 70 -4.68 -26.08 0.50
N PHE A 71 -4.13 -25.82 -0.68
CA PHE A 71 -3.61 -24.50 -1.05
C PHE A 71 -4.74 -23.45 -1.07
N ASP A 72 -5.89 -23.82 -1.65
CA ASP A 72 -7.07 -22.96 -1.71
C ASP A 72 -7.74 -22.76 -0.35
N LEU A 73 -7.77 -23.79 0.51
CA LEU A 73 -8.24 -23.72 1.91
C LEU A 73 -7.48 -22.64 2.69
N GLY A 74 -6.17 -22.54 2.49
CA GLY A 74 -5.34 -21.50 3.11
C GLY A 74 -5.34 -20.17 2.38
N ALA A 75 -6.10 -20.02 1.28
CA ALA A 75 -6.06 -18.90 0.36
C ALA A 75 -4.63 -18.50 -0.07
N GLY A 76 -3.70 -19.46 -0.10
CA GLY A 76 -2.28 -19.21 -0.37
C GLY A 76 -1.53 -18.41 0.70
N LYS A 77 -2.09 -18.21 1.90
CA LYS A 77 -1.53 -17.33 2.95
C LYS A 77 -1.45 -18.00 4.33
N ASP A 78 -2.36 -18.92 4.64
CA ASP A 78 -2.34 -19.65 5.91
C ASP A 78 -1.22 -20.70 5.91
N ARG A 79 -0.28 -20.56 6.84
CA ARG A 79 0.91 -21.39 6.89
C ARG A 79 0.61 -22.88 7.13
N PRO A 80 -0.21 -23.28 8.13
CA PRO A 80 -0.59 -24.69 8.31
C PRO A 80 -1.20 -25.34 7.07
N ALA A 81 -2.10 -24.63 6.37
CA ALA A 81 -2.70 -25.14 5.14
C ALA A 81 -1.69 -25.25 3.99
N LEU A 82 -0.75 -24.30 3.86
CA LEU A 82 0.34 -24.35 2.88
C LEU A 82 1.30 -25.52 3.14
N GLU A 83 1.63 -25.80 4.40
CA GLU A 83 2.46 -26.95 4.80
C GLU A 83 1.79 -28.27 4.40
N GLN A 84 0.46 -28.38 4.61
CA GLN A 84 -0.32 -29.54 4.17
C GLN A 84 -0.40 -29.65 2.64
N ALA A 85 -0.55 -28.54 1.93
CA ALA A 85 -0.51 -28.53 0.47
C ALA A 85 0.84 -29.04 -0.06
N VAL A 86 1.95 -28.53 0.49
CA VAL A 86 3.31 -28.97 0.18
C VAL A 86 3.50 -30.46 0.47
N ALA A 87 2.97 -30.97 1.59
CA ALA A 87 3.01 -32.39 1.90
C ALA A 87 2.27 -33.23 0.84
N ALA A 88 1.07 -32.81 0.42
CA ALA A 88 0.31 -33.49 -0.62
C ALA A 88 1.01 -33.45 -1.99
N TYR A 89 1.62 -32.33 -2.38
CA TYR A 89 2.40 -32.26 -3.63
C TYR A 89 3.66 -33.13 -3.58
N ARG A 90 4.29 -33.27 -2.41
CA ARG A 90 5.41 -34.20 -2.24
C ARG A 90 4.95 -35.65 -2.44
N GLN A 91 3.80 -36.04 -1.88
CA GLN A 91 3.19 -37.35 -2.16
C GLN A 91 2.86 -37.53 -3.65
N ALA A 92 2.41 -36.47 -4.33
CA ALA A 92 2.19 -36.51 -5.78
C ALA A 92 3.49 -36.73 -6.58
N GLU A 93 4.59 -36.11 -6.16
CA GLU A 93 5.93 -36.25 -6.78
C GLU A 93 6.47 -37.65 -6.57
N ASP A 94 6.36 -38.18 -5.35
CA ASP A 94 6.76 -39.54 -4.99
C ASP A 94 5.95 -40.59 -5.76
N ALA A 95 4.63 -40.40 -5.87
CA ALA A 95 3.75 -41.29 -6.62
C ALA A 95 4.05 -41.28 -8.13
N LEU A 96 4.42 -40.12 -8.69
CA LEU A 96 4.78 -40.01 -10.11
C LEU A 96 6.13 -40.65 -10.42
N GLY A 97 7.07 -40.55 -9.47
CA GLY A 97 8.40 -41.16 -9.55
C GLY A 97 9.11 -40.89 -10.87
N ALA A 98 9.58 -41.96 -11.53
CA ALA A 98 10.28 -41.89 -12.81
C ALA A 98 9.33 -41.97 -14.04
N VAL A 99 8.01 -42.01 -13.84
CA VAL A 99 7.05 -42.17 -14.94
C VAL A 99 7.10 -40.96 -15.88
N ALA A 100 7.09 -41.24 -17.18
CA ALA A 100 7.21 -40.24 -18.23
C ALA A 100 5.83 -39.69 -18.65
N ASP A 101 5.20 -38.89 -17.77
CA ASP A 101 4.05 -38.05 -18.14
C ASP A 101 4.48 -36.57 -18.06
N ALA A 102 4.72 -35.95 -19.23
CA ALA A 102 5.20 -34.58 -19.31
C ALA A 102 4.16 -33.58 -18.78
N THR A 103 2.88 -33.79 -19.08
CA THR A 103 1.80 -32.87 -18.70
C THR A 103 1.63 -32.83 -17.19
N GLU A 104 1.62 -33.99 -16.54
CA GLU A 104 1.49 -34.07 -15.09
C GLU A 104 2.74 -33.53 -14.39
N ARG A 105 3.95 -33.81 -14.90
CA ARG A 105 5.19 -33.22 -14.38
C ARG A 105 5.18 -31.69 -14.45
N ILE A 106 4.63 -31.10 -15.52
CA ILE A 106 4.52 -29.63 -15.62
C ILE A 106 3.52 -29.10 -14.60
N LYS A 107 2.30 -29.66 -14.55
CA LYS A 107 1.25 -29.20 -13.64
C LYS A 107 1.66 -29.34 -12.18
N LEU A 108 2.26 -30.47 -11.81
CA LEU A 108 2.78 -30.70 -10.47
C LEU A 108 3.94 -29.75 -10.15
N GLY A 109 4.92 -29.62 -11.04
CA GLY A 109 6.06 -28.72 -10.83
C GLY A 109 5.64 -27.26 -10.66
N TYR A 110 4.60 -26.82 -11.39
CA TYR A 110 4.00 -25.50 -11.23
C TYR A 110 3.29 -25.33 -9.88
N CYS A 111 2.31 -26.18 -9.56
CA CYS A 111 1.55 -26.08 -8.30
C CYS A 111 2.46 -26.19 -7.07
N PHE A 112 3.38 -27.15 -7.09
CA PHE A 112 4.30 -27.38 -5.99
C PHE A 112 5.32 -26.24 -5.85
N GLY A 113 5.88 -25.78 -6.97
CA GLY A 113 6.77 -24.62 -6.97
C GLY A 113 6.09 -23.38 -6.39
N LYS A 114 4.87 -23.07 -6.82
CA LYS A 114 4.06 -21.96 -6.31
C LYS A 114 3.78 -22.09 -4.81
N ALA A 115 3.39 -23.27 -4.34
CA ALA A 115 3.13 -23.51 -2.92
C ALA A 115 4.37 -23.35 -2.04
N LEU A 116 5.53 -23.85 -2.48
CA LEU A 116 6.82 -23.64 -1.81
C LEU A 116 7.22 -22.16 -1.78
N LEU A 117 6.96 -21.44 -2.87
CA LEU A 117 7.24 -20.00 -2.95
C LEU A 117 6.40 -19.21 -1.94
N GLN A 118 5.10 -19.48 -1.86
CA GLN A 118 4.22 -18.86 -0.86
C GLN A 118 4.61 -19.27 0.57
N LEU A 119 4.92 -20.55 0.80
CA LEU A 119 5.35 -21.05 2.12
C LEU A 119 6.68 -20.45 2.58
N SER A 120 7.57 -20.07 1.65
CA SER A 120 8.82 -19.39 1.99
C SER A 120 8.61 -18.07 2.71
N GLY A 121 7.43 -17.44 2.53
CA GLY A 121 7.08 -16.16 3.12
C GLY A 121 8.07 -15.04 2.78
N GLY A 122 8.88 -15.20 1.73
CA GLY A 122 9.96 -14.26 1.39
C GLY A 122 11.11 -14.22 2.41
N THR A 123 11.24 -15.24 3.27
CA THR A 123 12.28 -15.32 4.32
C THR A 123 13.07 -16.63 4.29
N ASP A 124 12.46 -17.73 3.86
CA ASP A 124 13.14 -19.03 3.75
C ASP A 124 13.80 -19.23 2.37
N LEU A 125 15.10 -18.97 2.31
CA LEU A 125 15.93 -19.12 1.12
C LEU A 125 15.96 -20.56 0.58
N GLY A 126 15.88 -21.56 1.45
CA GLY A 126 15.88 -22.97 1.07
C GLY A 126 14.63 -23.33 0.28
N LEU A 127 13.46 -22.96 0.82
CA LEU A 127 12.17 -23.16 0.16
C LEU A 127 12.07 -22.38 -1.16
N ALA A 128 12.55 -21.14 -1.19
CA ALA A 128 12.56 -20.33 -2.42
C ALA A 128 13.45 -20.97 -3.51
N LYS A 129 14.66 -21.45 -3.16
CA LYS A 129 15.55 -22.16 -4.09
C LYS A 129 14.92 -23.45 -4.61
N ASP A 130 14.18 -24.16 -3.77
CA ASP A 130 13.49 -25.40 -4.16
C ASP A 130 12.26 -25.14 -5.05
N ALA A 131 11.53 -24.06 -4.80
CA ALA A 131 10.46 -23.55 -5.66
C ALA A 131 11.00 -23.23 -7.07
N ARG A 132 12.09 -22.43 -7.15
CA ARG A 132 12.75 -22.08 -8.41
C ARG A 132 13.18 -23.33 -9.18
N LYS A 133 13.75 -24.33 -8.50
CA LYS A 133 14.19 -25.59 -9.13
C LYS A 133 13.01 -26.29 -9.84
N ARG A 134 11.86 -26.40 -9.17
CA ARG A 134 10.66 -27.03 -9.73
C ARG A 134 10.06 -26.22 -10.88
N LEU A 135 9.94 -24.90 -10.72
CA LEU A 135 9.42 -24.02 -11.76
C LEU A 135 10.30 -24.02 -13.02
N ARG A 136 11.63 -24.04 -12.88
CA ARG A 136 12.55 -24.19 -14.03
C ARG A 136 12.37 -25.53 -14.75
N ALA A 137 12.20 -26.62 -14.01
CA ALA A 137 11.94 -27.93 -14.59
C ALA A 137 10.60 -27.97 -15.35
N ALA A 138 9.55 -27.40 -14.75
CA ALA A 138 8.24 -27.27 -15.38
C ALA A 138 8.31 -26.41 -16.65
N ARG A 139 8.98 -25.25 -16.62
CA ARG A 139 9.15 -24.36 -17.78
C ARG A 139 9.80 -25.07 -18.96
N LYS A 140 10.86 -25.84 -18.70
CA LYS A 140 11.60 -26.58 -19.73
C LYS A 140 10.70 -27.58 -20.47
N LEU A 141 9.79 -28.24 -19.76
CA LEU A 141 8.84 -29.18 -20.34
C LEU A 141 7.64 -28.47 -21.00
N ALA A 142 7.16 -27.36 -20.42
CA ALA A 142 6.00 -26.60 -20.89
C ALA A 142 6.18 -26.10 -22.33
N HIS A 143 7.36 -25.61 -22.68
CA HIS A 143 7.67 -25.13 -24.05
C HIS A 143 7.36 -26.16 -25.15
N LYS A 144 7.50 -27.46 -24.84
CA LYS A 144 7.30 -28.54 -25.81
C LYS A 144 5.92 -29.19 -25.71
N HIS A 145 5.35 -29.26 -24.52
CA HIS A 145 4.19 -30.11 -24.24
C HIS A 145 2.94 -29.35 -23.76
N MET A 146 3.09 -28.09 -23.32
CA MET A 146 1.98 -27.24 -22.87
C MET A 146 2.31 -25.75 -23.08
N PRO A 147 2.36 -25.27 -24.35
CA PRO A 147 2.82 -23.92 -24.69
C PRO A 147 1.99 -22.83 -24.02
N ASP A 148 0.67 -23.01 -23.94
CA ASP A 148 -0.26 -22.04 -23.36
C ASP A 148 0.01 -21.79 -21.85
N GLY A 149 0.65 -22.74 -21.17
CA GLY A 149 1.01 -22.63 -19.75
C GLY A 149 2.38 -22.01 -19.50
N VAL A 150 3.18 -21.72 -20.54
CA VAL A 150 4.56 -21.22 -20.38
C VAL A 150 4.59 -19.88 -19.67
N ALA A 151 3.72 -18.94 -20.07
CA ALA A 151 3.67 -17.60 -19.50
C ALA A 151 3.47 -17.62 -17.97
N SER A 152 2.51 -18.43 -17.49
CA SER A 152 2.24 -18.55 -16.04
C SER A 152 3.41 -19.17 -15.27
N VAL A 153 4.11 -20.15 -15.86
CA VAL A 153 5.30 -20.74 -15.20
C VAL A 153 6.46 -19.75 -15.17
N GLU A 154 6.62 -18.92 -16.21
CA GLU A 154 7.65 -17.88 -16.28
C GLU A 154 7.43 -16.75 -15.26
N GLU A 155 6.19 -16.32 -15.07
CA GLU A 155 5.82 -15.32 -14.07
C GLU A 155 6.19 -15.76 -12.64
N GLU A 156 5.78 -16.97 -12.26
CA GLU A 156 6.11 -17.52 -10.93
C GLU A 156 7.62 -17.78 -10.79
N LEU A 157 8.30 -18.18 -11.87
CA LEU A 157 9.74 -18.37 -11.86
C LEU A 157 10.50 -17.06 -11.67
N ALA A 158 10.09 -15.99 -12.35
CA ALA A 158 10.67 -14.67 -12.18
C ALA A 158 10.50 -14.18 -10.73
N THR A 159 9.32 -14.38 -10.15
CA THR A 159 9.03 -14.06 -8.74
C THR A 159 9.96 -14.83 -7.79
N ALA A 160 10.15 -16.13 -8.01
CA ALA A 160 11.08 -16.94 -7.21
C ALA A 160 12.54 -16.48 -7.35
N GLU A 161 12.97 -16.10 -8.56
CA GLU A 161 14.33 -15.59 -8.81
C GLU A 161 14.58 -14.26 -8.12
N GLN A 162 13.58 -13.35 -8.12
CA GLN A 162 13.66 -12.07 -7.43
C GLN A 162 13.75 -12.24 -5.91
N ILE A 163 12.90 -13.10 -5.31
CA ILE A 163 12.94 -13.38 -3.87
C ILE A 163 14.29 -13.97 -3.46
N ILE A 164 14.85 -14.89 -4.25
CA ILE A 164 16.18 -15.47 -3.96
C ILE A 164 17.27 -14.40 -4.02
N ALA A 165 17.24 -13.51 -5.02
CA ALA A 165 18.21 -12.44 -5.15
C ALA A 165 18.20 -11.53 -3.91
N LEU A 166 17.01 -11.11 -3.47
CA LEU A 166 16.84 -10.30 -2.26
C LEU A 166 17.35 -11.02 -1.01
N LEU A 167 17.03 -12.32 -0.86
CA LEU A 167 17.46 -13.10 0.30
C LEU A 167 18.96 -13.39 0.33
N ASP A 168 19.58 -13.65 -0.83
CA ASP A 168 21.04 -13.80 -0.91
C ASP A 168 21.72 -12.44 -0.58
N GLU A 169 21.16 -11.30 -1.01
CA GLU A 169 21.68 -9.96 -0.69
C GLU A 169 21.55 -9.62 0.81
N VAL A 170 20.42 -9.94 1.45
CA VAL A 170 20.25 -9.84 2.91
C VAL A 170 21.25 -10.73 3.64
N GLY A 171 21.46 -11.97 3.19
CA GLY A 171 22.47 -12.86 3.77
C GLY A 171 23.90 -12.32 3.65
N HIS A 172 24.23 -11.65 2.54
CA HIS A 172 25.50 -10.96 2.36
C HIS A 172 25.64 -9.74 3.29
N LEU A 173 24.56 -8.98 3.50
CA LEU A 173 24.54 -7.86 4.44
C LEU A 173 24.69 -8.33 5.88
N ASP A 174 24.03 -9.42 6.28
CA ASP A 174 24.18 -10.03 7.61
C ASP A 174 25.61 -10.54 7.85
N GLN A 175 26.22 -11.18 6.84
CA GLN A 175 27.62 -11.56 6.89
C GLN A 175 28.54 -10.35 6.99
N ARG A 176 28.24 -9.25 6.28
CA ARG A 176 29.00 -8.01 6.33
C ARG A 176 28.87 -7.33 7.70
N VAL A 177 27.67 -7.33 8.28
CA VAL A 177 27.41 -6.83 9.64
C VAL A 177 28.13 -7.71 10.67
N ALA A 178 28.10 -9.03 10.53
CA ALA A 178 28.83 -9.95 11.41
C ALA A 178 30.35 -9.76 11.28
N GLN A 179 30.86 -9.53 10.06
CA GLN A 179 32.26 -9.20 9.81
C GLN A 179 32.64 -7.87 10.47
N LEU A 180 31.83 -6.81 10.28
CA LEU A 180 32.04 -5.50 10.90
C LEU A 180 31.96 -5.59 12.43
N LYS A 181 31.03 -6.38 12.98
CA LYS A 181 30.96 -6.67 14.42
C LYS A 181 32.17 -7.46 14.91
N GLY A 182 32.73 -8.38 14.12
CA GLY A 182 33.98 -9.07 14.44
C GLY A 182 35.21 -8.18 14.33
N GLU A 183 35.21 -7.21 13.42
CA GLU A 183 36.24 -6.16 13.29
C GLU A 183 36.16 -5.17 14.45
N LEU A 184 34.96 -4.79 14.90
CA LEU A 184 34.74 -4.00 16.13
C LEU A 184 35.03 -4.80 17.41
N GLY A 185 34.72 -6.09 17.45
CA GLY A 185 34.96 -6.99 18.59
C GLY A 185 36.44 -7.35 18.81
N ARG A 186 37.33 -7.02 17.85
CA ARG A 186 38.79 -7.04 18.08
C ARG A 186 39.26 -5.86 18.94
N SER A 187 38.39 -4.91 19.29
CA SER A 187 38.67 -3.80 20.20
C SER A 187 38.36 -4.09 21.67
N ASP A 188 37.68 -5.20 22.00
CA ASP A 188 37.39 -5.54 23.40
C ASP A 188 37.34 -7.06 23.58
N ALA A 189 38.50 -7.62 23.95
CA ALA A 189 38.61 -8.98 24.44
C ALA A 189 38.49 -8.96 25.97
N GLY A 190 37.38 -9.46 26.50
CA GLY A 190 37.16 -9.58 27.95
C GLY A 190 35.96 -10.44 28.34
N GLU A 191 36.17 -11.75 28.37
CA GLU A 191 35.57 -12.73 29.31
C GLU A 191 34.09 -13.19 29.17
N PRO A 192 33.73 -14.38 29.74
CA PRO A 192 32.94 -15.41 29.04
C PRO A 192 31.49 -15.60 29.53
N ALA A 193 30.71 -16.30 28.70
CA ALA A 193 29.29 -16.58 28.86
C ALA A 193 28.93 -17.54 30.02
N PRO A 194 27.69 -17.42 30.54
CA PRO A 194 26.91 -18.61 30.85
C PRO A 194 25.48 -18.61 30.26
N THR A 195 25.23 -19.67 29.49
CA THR A 195 24.03 -20.51 29.36
C THR A 195 22.59 -19.95 29.37
N ARG A 196 21.95 -20.23 28.22
CA ARG A 196 20.54 -20.60 27.95
C ARG A 196 19.46 -19.57 28.32
N ARG A 197 19.17 -18.69 27.34
CA ARG A 197 18.02 -17.76 27.30
C ARG A 197 17.20 -18.02 26.03
N SER A 198 15.90 -17.73 26.06
CA SER A 198 15.10 -17.63 24.83
C SER A 198 15.67 -16.49 23.97
N PRO A 199 16.21 -16.77 22.78
CA PRO A 199 17.02 -15.82 22.00
C PRO A 199 16.24 -14.58 21.53
N GLU A 200 14.93 -14.69 21.35
CA GLU A 200 14.09 -13.63 20.79
C GLU A 200 13.94 -12.41 21.72
N ARG A 201 13.69 -12.60 23.02
CA ARG A 201 13.53 -11.48 23.97
C ARG A 201 14.83 -10.76 24.28
N ALA A 202 15.94 -11.49 24.30
CA ALA A 202 17.26 -10.89 24.50
C ALA A 202 17.67 -10.07 23.27
N ALA A 203 17.30 -10.52 22.05
CA ALA A 203 17.52 -9.77 20.81
C ALA A 203 16.69 -8.49 20.76
N GLU A 204 15.38 -8.55 21.05
CA GLU A 204 14.49 -7.37 21.05
C GLU A 204 14.91 -6.30 22.08
N ALA A 205 15.32 -6.72 23.29
CA ALA A 205 15.83 -5.81 24.32
C ALA A 205 17.17 -5.17 23.91
N ASN A 206 18.02 -5.92 23.19
CA ASN A 206 19.28 -5.41 22.67
C ASN A 206 19.05 -4.44 21.51
N ASP A 207 18.09 -4.72 20.62
CA ASP A 207 17.74 -3.87 19.48
C ASP A 207 17.17 -2.51 19.92
N LEU A 208 16.31 -2.48 20.95
CA LEU A 208 15.78 -1.24 21.52
C LEU A 208 16.87 -0.37 22.16
N ASN A 209 17.79 -0.98 22.91
CA ASN A 209 18.94 -0.28 23.51
C ASN A 209 19.88 0.28 22.43
N VAL A 210 20.13 -0.48 21.36
CA VAL A 210 20.95 -0.03 20.23
C VAL A 210 20.29 1.13 19.48
N LEU A 211 18.99 1.04 19.17
CA LEU A 211 18.25 2.12 18.50
C LEU A 211 18.21 3.40 19.34
N PHE A 212 18.02 3.27 20.66
CA PHE A 212 18.08 4.42 21.57
C PHE A 212 19.47 5.04 21.61
N GLY A 213 20.54 4.24 21.64
CA GLY A 213 21.92 4.72 21.59
C GLY A 213 22.21 5.54 20.33
N VAL A 214 21.72 5.09 19.16
CA VAL A 214 21.84 5.84 17.90
C VAL A 214 21.09 7.17 17.98
N LEU A 215 19.86 7.17 18.52
CA LEU A 215 19.07 8.39 18.70
C LEU A 215 19.77 9.38 19.64
N GLN A 216 20.34 8.90 20.74
CA GLN A 216 21.07 9.72 21.72
C GLN A 216 22.34 10.31 21.12
N GLN A 217 23.09 9.54 20.34
CA GLN A 217 24.26 10.02 19.63
C GLN A 217 23.91 11.12 18.62
N GLN A 218 22.83 10.95 17.87
CA GLN A 218 22.37 11.96 16.92
C GLN A 218 21.86 13.23 17.64
N PHE A 219 21.16 13.07 18.76
CA PHE A 219 20.74 14.19 19.58
C PHE A 219 21.94 14.99 20.10
N GLU A 220 22.92 14.35 20.74
CA GLU A 220 24.10 15.05 21.27
C GLU A 220 24.93 15.73 20.17
N LYS A 221 24.95 15.16 18.96
CA LYS A 221 25.59 15.78 17.79
C LYS A 221 24.90 17.07 17.34
N GLU A 222 23.57 17.09 17.33
CA GLU A 222 22.78 18.25 16.88
C GLU A 222 22.50 19.27 17.99
N LYS A 223 22.60 18.85 19.25
CA LYS A 223 22.33 19.64 20.46
C LYS A 223 22.96 21.04 20.47
N PRO A 224 24.22 21.25 20.04
CA PRO A 224 24.83 22.59 20.03
C PRO A 224 24.20 23.55 19.00
N ALA A 225 23.48 23.04 18.00
CA ALA A 225 22.85 23.82 16.95
C ALA A 225 21.37 24.15 17.24
N LEU A 226 20.84 23.71 18.39
CA LEU A 226 19.47 23.93 18.82
C LEU A 226 19.34 25.22 19.65
N ASP A 227 18.18 25.85 19.58
CA ASP A 227 17.80 26.94 20.48
C ASP A 227 17.74 26.45 21.96
N PRO A 228 18.10 27.27 22.97
CA PRO A 228 18.15 26.85 24.37
C PRO A 228 16.86 26.23 24.92
N SER A 229 15.69 26.73 24.52
CA SER A 229 14.41 26.16 24.96
C SER A 229 14.16 24.79 24.33
N ARG A 230 14.56 24.60 23.06
CA ARG A 230 14.47 23.33 22.35
C ARG A 230 15.46 22.30 22.89
N GLN A 231 16.67 22.74 23.22
CA GLN A 231 17.68 21.91 23.86
C GLN A 231 17.19 21.39 25.22
N ALA A 232 16.60 22.24 26.05
CA ALA A 232 16.06 21.85 27.36
C ALA A 232 14.91 20.84 27.23
N GLY A 233 13.96 21.09 26.32
CA GLY A 233 12.82 20.20 26.08
C GLY A 233 13.23 18.82 25.56
N LEU A 234 14.10 18.77 24.53
CA LEU A 234 14.58 17.51 23.97
C LEU A 234 15.50 16.76 24.93
N SER A 235 16.32 17.45 25.73
CA SER A 235 17.15 16.79 26.75
C SER A 235 16.28 16.11 27.81
N SER A 236 15.23 16.79 28.28
CA SER A 236 14.26 16.20 29.21
C SER A 236 13.52 15.00 28.61
N LEU A 237 13.16 15.08 27.33
CA LEU A 237 12.55 13.97 26.60
C LEU A 237 13.50 12.76 26.51
N MET A 238 14.74 12.99 26.07
CA MET A 238 15.74 11.94 25.93
C MET A 238 16.00 11.24 27.26
N GLN A 239 16.06 11.98 28.37
CA GLN A 239 16.23 11.42 29.71
C GLN A 239 15.02 10.57 30.16
N ARG A 240 13.79 10.99 29.84
CA ARG A 240 12.58 10.20 30.14
C ARG A 240 12.50 8.94 29.29
N LEU A 241 12.88 9.04 28.02
CA LEU A 241 12.88 7.93 27.07
C LEU A 241 13.96 6.90 27.43
N GLU A 242 15.13 7.37 27.89
CA GLU A 242 16.18 6.53 28.48
C GLU A 242 15.65 5.73 29.67
N GLY A 243 14.95 6.38 30.60
CA GLY A 243 14.35 5.71 31.76
C GLY A 243 13.33 4.63 31.39
N VAL A 244 12.54 4.85 30.33
CA VAL A 244 11.59 3.85 29.82
C VAL A 244 12.29 2.70 29.10
N VAL A 245 13.32 2.98 28.30
CA VAL A 245 14.11 1.94 27.62
C VAL A 245 14.84 1.06 28.64
N GLN A 246 15.44 1.66 29.67
CA GLN A 246 16.06 0.92 30.78
C GLN A 246 15.03 0.12 31.59
N SER A 247 13.82 0.66 31.81
CA SER A 247 12.77 -0.06 32.54
C SER A 247 12.20 -1.23 31.73
N VAL A 248 12.05 -1.11 30.40
CA VAL A 248 11.51 -2.16 29.51
C VAL A 248 12.52 -3.29 29.26
N THR A 249 13.82 -2.99 29.33
CA THR A 249 14.91 -3.96 29.12
C THR A 249 15.38 -4.63 30.41
N SER A 250 14.83 -4.26 31.56
CA SER A 250 15.14 -4.88 32.86
C SER A 250 14.52 -6.28 32.99
N GLU A 251 15.30 -7.25 33.48
CA GLU A 251 14.88 -8.66 33.59
C GLU A 251 13.80 -8.85 34.68
N GLY A 252 12.75 -9.62 34.39
CA GLY A 252 11.75 -10.04 35.38
C GLY A 252 10.54 -9.11 35.58
N LEU A 253 10.24 -8.23 34.62
CA LEU A 253 9.09 -7.31 34.71
C LEU A 253 7.76 -8.05 34.89
N SER A 254 7.00 -7.63 35.91
CA SER A 254 5.61 -8.08 36.09
C SER A 254 4.71 -7.56 34.97
N LEU A 255 3.57 -8.22 34.72
CA LEU A 255 2.57 -7.77 33.75
C LEU A 255 2.09 -6.33 34.05
N GLU A 256 1.98 -5.98 35.33
CA GLU A 256 1.66 -4.61 35.78
C GLU A 256 2.75 -3.60 35.40
N ALA A 257 4.02 -3.96 35.55
CA ALA A 257 5.14 -3.10 35.13
C ALA A 257 5.17 -2.92 33.61
N MET A 258 4.83 -3.96 32.84
CA MET A 258 4.70 -3.87 31.37
C MET A 258 3.55 -2.95 30.95
N MET A 259 2.39 -3.03 31.61
CA MET A 259 1.25 -2.14 31.35
C MET A 259 1.55 -0.70 31.76
N ALA A 260 2.26 -0.48 32.88
CA ALA A 260 2.70 0.85 33.31
C ALA A 260 3.70 1.48 32.31
N ASN A 261 4.67 0.71 31.83
CA ASN A 261 5.63 1.16 30.82
C ASN A 261 4.93 1.51 29.49
N ARG A 262 3.94 0.72 29.06
CA ARG A 262 3.11 1.03 27.90
C ARG A 262 2.30 2.31 28.09
N GLY A 263 1.70 2.50 29.27
CA GLY A 263 0.99 3.73 29.61
C GLY A 263 1.90 4.97 29.61
N GLN A 264 3.15 4.82 30.04
CA GLN A 264 4.17 5.89 29.99
C GLN A 264 4.59 6.22 28.55
N LEU A 265 4.77 5.22 27.68
CA LEU A 265 5.03 5.42 26.25
C LEU A 265 3.87 6.13 25.55
N GLU A 266 2.64 5.71 25.82
CA GLU A 266 1.44 6.35 25.26
C GLU A 266 1.27 7.78 25.78
N ALA A 267 1.65 8.06 27.03
CA ALA A 267 1.66 9.42 27.59
C ALA A 267 2.74 10.30 26.95
N LEU A 268 3.96 9.78 26.78
CA LEU A 268 5.05 10.45 26.05
C LEU A 268 4.65 10.74 24.61
N GLN A 269 4.01 9.78 23.93
CA GLN A 269 3.50 9.97 22.56
C GLN A 269 2.43 11.06 22.49
N ARG A 270 1.48 11.09 23.44
CA ARG A 270 0.46 12.16 23.54
C ARG A 270 1.04 13.53 23.85
N GLU A 271 2.12 13.59 24.63
CA GLU A 271 2.83 14.83 24.96
C GLU A 271 3.69 15.34 23.78
N LEU A 272 4.22 14.43 22.98
CA LEU A 272 5.01 14.72 21.78
C LEU A 272 4.16 15.12 20.58
N ASP A 273 2.95 14.59 20.41
CA ASP A 273 2.11 14.84 19.22
C ASP A 273 1.92 16.35 18.91
N PRO A 274 1.64 17.24 19.89
CA PRO A 274 1.56 18.68 19.65
C PRO A 274 2.90 19.32 19.23
N GLN A 275 4.02 18.85 19.79
CA GLN A 275 5.36 19.38 19.51
C GLN A 275 5.90 18.90 18.16
N VAL A 276 5.54 17.68 17.74
CA VAL A 276 5.82 17.18 16.39
C VAL A 276 4.97 17.94 15.37
N ARG A 277 3.71 18.26 15.66
CA ARG A 277 2.85 19.08 14.78
C ARG A 277 3.27 20.55 14.69
N LYS A 278 3.97 21.08 15.72
CA LYS A 278 4.54 22.43 15.73
C LYS A 278 6.01 22.38 16.14
N PRO A 279 6.93 21.99 15.24
CA PRO A 279 8.35 21.96 15.56
C PRO A 279 8.82 23.35 15.98
N SER A 280 9.66 23.44 17.01
CA SER A 280 10.30 24.70 17.40
C SER A 280 11.33 25.11 16.33
N LEU A 281 11.06 26.24 15.67
CA LEU A 281 11.79 26.77 14.52
C LEU A 281 12.94 27.68 14.99
N LYS A 282 14.00 27.85 14.17
CA LYS A 282 15.13 28.76 14.47
C LYS A 282 14.75 30.25 14.55
N ARG A 283 13.55 30.61 14.09
CA ARG A 283 12.97 31.96 14.04
C ARG A 283 11.52 31.90 14.56
N PRO A 284 10.86 33.03 14.85
CA PRO A 284 9.49 33.08 15.37
C PRO A 284 8.43 32.33 14.54
N GLY A 285 8.78 31.81 13.36
CA GLY A 285 7.88 31.16 12.43
C GLY A 285 7.15 32.18 11.56
N ALA A 286 6.32 31.70 10.64
CA ALA A 286 5.43 32.56 9.86
C ALA A 286 4.36 33.18 10.77
N ALA A 287 3.97 34.43 10.51
CA ALA A 287 2.97 35.12 11.33
C ALA A 287 1.63 34.35 11.42
N PRO A 288 0.91 34.40 12.56
CA PRO A 288 -0.39 33.76 12.70
C PRO A 288 -1.40 34.22 11.63
N GLY A 289 -2.11 33.27 11.02
CA GLY A 289 -3.05 33.50 9.92
C GLY A 289 -2.40 33.74 8.55
N SER A 290 -1.07 33.81 8.47
CA SER A 290 -0.36 34.03 7.22
C SER A 290 -0.46 32.81 6.29
N ARG A 291 -0.17 33.05 5.00
CA ARG A 291 -0.03 31.97 4.00
C ARG A 291 1.08 30.99 4.39
N GLY A 292 2.18 31.49 4.94
CA GLY A 292 3.31 30.67 5.40
C GLY A 292 2.92 29.72 6.53
N GLU A 293 2.13 30.17 7.51
CA GLU A 293 1.67 29.31 8.61
C GLU A 293 0.75 28.19 8.08
N ARG A 294 -0.21 28.54 7.21
CA ARG A 294 -1.13 27.56 6.61
C ARG A 294 -0.38 26.51 5.79
N LEU A 295 0.61 26.93 5.00
CA LEU A 295 1.43 26.02 4.20
C LEU A 295 2.31 25.12 5.08
N LEU A 296 2.92 25.67 6.15
CA LEU A 296 3.71 24.88 7.11
C LEU A 296 2.85 23.81 7.79
N ALA A 297 1.64 24.17 8.25
CA ALA A 297 0.72 23.22 8.87
C ALA A 297 0.37 22.09 7.89
N ALA A 298 0.04 22.42 6.64
CA ALA A 298 -0.31 21.44 5.62
C ALA A 298 0.86 20.48 5.29
N LEU A 299 2.08 21.01 5.12
CA LEU A 299 3.26 20.19 4.87
C LEU A 299 3.65 19.33 6.07
N GLN A 300 3.39 19.80 7.29
CA GLN A 300 3.65 19.02 8.50
C GLN A 300 2.71 17.83 8.63
N GLU A 301 1.43 17.99 8.27
CA GLU A 301 0.47 16.87 8.20
C GLU A 301 0.91 15.83 7.16
N LEU A 302 1.38 16.25 5.98
CA LEU A 302 1.94 15.34 4.98
C LEU A 302 3.20 14.63 5.49
N LYS A 303 4.08 15.34 6.21
CA LYS A 303 5.30 14.78 6.80
C LYS A 303 4.98 13.72 7.84
N LEU A 304 4.01 13.99 8.71
CA LEU A 304 3.50 13.03 9.70
C LEU A 304 2.95 11.79 9.01
N PHE A 305 2.09 11.97 8.00
CA PHE A 305 1.53 10.86 7.24
C PHE A 305 2.63 9.96 6.65
N VAL A 306 3.62 10.53 5.96
CA VAL A 306 4.71 9.75 5.36
C VAL A 306 5.54 9.04 6.42
N GLY A 307 5.84 9.71 7.53
CA GLY A 307 6.57 9.11 8.65
C GLY A 307 5.85 7.89 9.22
N THR A 308 4.54 8.01 9.48
CA THR A 308 3.72 6.89 9.96
C THR A 308 3.60 5.79 8.91
N ALA A 309 3.34 6.15 7.65
CA ALA A 309 3.14 5.20 6.57
C ALA A 309 4.42 4.44 6.19
N GLY A 310 5.61 5.02 6.37
CA GLY A 310 6.89 4.35 6.15
C GLY A 310 7.26 3.36 7.27
N MET A 311 6.76 3.61 8.49
CA MET A 311 6.97 2.74 9.66
C MET A 311 5.89 1.65 9.82
N ALA A 312 4.92 1.58 8.90
CA ALA A 312 3.88 0.57 8.95
C ALA A 312 4.48 -0.84 8.77
N ARG A 313 3.99 -1.82 9.54
CA ARG A 313 4.52 -3.20 9.59
C ARG A 313 4.49 -3.93 8.24
N ASP A 314 3.64 -3.49 7.33
CA ASP A 314 3.45 -4.05 5.99
C ASP A 314 4.20 -3.24 4.89
N SER A 315 5.09 -2.32 5.28
CA SER A 315 5.91 -1.56 4.32
C SER A 315 7.15 -2.36 3.93
N SER A 316 7.31 -2.62 2.63
CA SER A 316 8.55 -3.13 2.06
C SER A 316 9.70 -2.14 2.27
N ASP A 317 10.94 -2.61 2.12
CA ASP A 317 12.12 -1.76 2.26
C ASP A 317 12.15 -0.62 1.23
N GLU A 318 11.72 -0.89 -0.01
CA GLU A 318 11.56 0.14 -1.04
C GLU A 318 10.55 1.22 -0.62
N MET A 319 9.39 0.82 -0.08
CA MET A 319 8.40 1.77 0.43
C MET A 319 8.95 2.59 1.61
N ARG A 320 9.72 1.94 2.49
CA ARG A 320 10.36 2.62 3.63
C ARG A 320 11.38 3.64 3.15
N MET A 321 12.21 3.30 2.17
CA MET A 321 13.19 4.21 1.57
C MET A 321 12.51 5.39 0.87
N ALA A 322 11.45 5.14 0.08
CA ALA A 322 10.66 6.19 -0.54
C ALA A 322 10.02 7.13 0.51
N ALA A 323 9.48 6.57 1.59
CA ALA A 323 8.94 7.36 2.69
C ALA A 323 10.02 8.19 3.41
N MET A 324 11.22 7.62 3.64
CA MET A 324 12.33 8.34 4.26
C MET A 324 12.82 9.51 3.38
N ASP A 325 12.91 9.32 2.07
CA ASP A 325 13.26 10.40 1.13
C ASP A 325 12.22 11.54 1.18
N LEU A 326 10.93 11.19 1.04
CA LEU A 326 9.82 12.16 1.13
C LEU A 326 9.82 12.89 2.48
N PHE A 327 10.01 12.18 3.58
CA PHE A 327 10.09 12.75 4.92
C PHE A 327 11.24 13.76 5.06
N ALA A 328 12.42 13.42 4.52
CA ALA A 328 13.60 14.29 4.55
C ALA A 328 13.39 15.55 3.68
N ARG A 329 12.81 15.40 2.49
CA ARG A 329 12.49 16.52 1.58
C ARG A 329 11.44 17.45 2.18
N LEU A 330 10.38 16.90 2.77
CA LEU A 330 9.37 17.67 3.52
C LEU A 330 10.01 18.41 4.70
N GLY A 331 10.93 17.76 5.43
CA GLY A 331 11.66 18.39 6.53
C GLY A 331 12.53 19.58 6.10
N ARG A 332 13.21 19.48 4.96
CA ARG A 332 13.99 20.60 4.38
C ARG A 332 13.07 21.74 3.96
N LEU A 333 11.98 21.42 3.26
CA LEU A 333 11.04 22.42 2.76
C LEU A 333 10.34 23.18 3.91
N THR A 334 9.91 22.51 4.97
CA THR A 334 9.30 23.20 6.12
C THR A 334 10.31 24.10 6.84
N THR A 335 11.60 23.75 6.82
CA THR A 335 12.66 24.61 7.33
C THR A 335 12.81 25.86 6.46
N TRP A 336 12.86 25.73 5.14
CA TRP A 336 12.98 26.88 4.23
C TRP A 336 11.78 27.83 4.29
N ILE A 337 10.55 27.30 4.36
CA ILE A 337 9.34 28.13 4.50
C ILE A 337 9.34 28.86 5.85
N SER A 338 9.79 28.20 6.92
CA SER A 338 9.96 28.83 8.22
C SER A 338 11.02 29.94 8.20
N GLU A 339 12.16 29.71 7.55
CA GLU A 339 13.26 30.68 7.44
C GLU A 339 12.88 31.91 6.61
N ALA A 340 11.99 31.74 5.62
CA ALA A 340 11.41 32.82 4.83
C ALA A 340 10.55 33.78 5.67
N GLY A 341 9.98 33.32 6.80
CA GLY A 341 9.24 34.17 7.74
C GLY A 341 8.05 34.86 7.09
N ASP A 342 8.11 36.19 6.96
CA ASP A 342 7.05 37.01 6.36
C ASP A 342 7.30 37.34 4.86
N ASP A 343 8.38 36.84 4.25
CA ASP A 343 8.68 37.01 2.83
C ASP A 343 7.67 36.25 1.95
N GLN A 344 6.57 36.93 1.60
CA GLN A 344 5.48 36.36 0.80
C GLN A 344 5.94 35.95 -0.60
N ALA A 345 6.90 36.65 -1.20
CA ALA A 345 7.42 36.33 -2.52
C ALA A 345 8.26 35.05 -2.47
N GLY A 346 9.14 34.93 -1.46
CA GLY A 346 9.92 33.72 -1.19
C GLY A 346 9.02 32.51 -0.88
N ILE A 347 8.00 32.68 -0.05
CA ILE A 347 7.02 31.62 0.26
C ILE A 347 6.27 31.19 -1.00
N SER A 348 5.78 32.13 -1.81
CA SER A 348 5.04 31.81 -3.04
C SER A 348 5.89 31.04 -4.05
N LYS A 349 7.18 31.39 -4.14
CA LYS A 349 8.14 30.67 -4.98
C LYS A 349 8.41 29.26 -4.48
N LEU A 350 8.67 29.08 -3.17
CA LEU A 350 8.84 27.76 -2.57
C LEU A 350 7.59 26.88 -2.75
N GLU A 351 6.41 27.50 -2.68
CA GLU A 351 5.14 26.80 -2.87
C GLU A 351 4.99 26.27 -4.30
N SER A 352 5.16 27.16 -5.29
CA SER A 352 4.97 26.87 -6.73
C SER A 352 6.05 25.95 -7.31
N ASP A 353 7.31 26.14 -6.91
CA ASP A 353 8.45 25.38 -7.43
C ASP A 353 8.59 24.00 -6.77
N GLN A 354 8.16 23.84 -5.51
CA GLN A 354 8.50 22.64 -4.72
C GLN A 354 7.34 22.06 -3.92
N ALA A 355 6.61 22.86 -3.14
CA ALA A 355 5.64 22.32 -2.18
C ALA A 355 4.52 21.53 -2.86
N ARG A 356 3.99 22.04 -3.97
CA ARG A 356 2.90 21.40 -4.72
C ARG A 356 3.34 20.08 -5.35
N ALA A 357 4.53 20.04 -5.94
CA ALA A 357 5.08 18.83 -6.55
C ALA A 357 5.36 17.77 -5.48
N LEU A 358 5.92 18.18 -4.34
CA LEU A 358 6.17 17.26 -3.23
C LEU A 358 4.86 16.73 -2.63
N ALA A 359 3.82 17.56 -2.50
CA ALA A 359 2.50 17.11 -2.08
C ALA A 359 1.90 16.08 -3.07
N HIS A 360 2.11 16.27 -4.37
CA HIS A 360 1.70 15.31 -5.39
C HIS A 360 2.41 13.96 -5.22
N GLU A 361 3.73 13.97 -5.00
CA GLU A 361 4.49 12.74 -4.76
C GLU A 361 4.03 12.00 -3.49
N VAL A 362 3.69 12.74 -2.42
CA VAL A 362 3.10 12.13 -1.21
C VAL A 362 1.74 11.48 -1.52
N ARG A 363 0.93 12.08 -2.41
CA ARG A 363 -0.33 11.46 -2.84
C ARG A 363 -0.12 10.21 -3.67
N LEU A 364 0.83 10.22 -4.61
CA LEU A 364 1.22 9.01 -5.35
C LEU A 364 1.71 7.91 -4.40
N TYR A 365 2.50 8.28 -3.39
CA TYR A 365 2.87 7.35 -2.34
C TYR A 365 1.64 6.84 -1.59
N ALA A 366 0.69 7.69 -1.21
CA ALA A 366 -0.53 7.27 -0.52
C ALA A 366 -1.39 6.31 -1.36
N THR A 367 -1.48 6.52 -2.68
CA THR A 367 -2.28 5.71 -3.60
C THR A 367 -1.56 4.49 -4.15
N ARG A 368 -0.27 4.27 -3.81
CA ARG A 368 0.56 3.15 -4.29
C ARG A 368 -0.07 1.74 -4.13
N ARG A 369 -1.02 1.59 -3.21
CA ARG A 369 -1.75 0.33 -2.96
C ARG A 369 -2.99 0.15 -3.85
N HIS A 370 -3.27 1.10 -4.74
CA HIS A 370 -4.39 1.11 -5.67
C HIS A 370 -3.88 1.14 -7.12
N PRO A 371 -3.26 0.05 -7.61
CA PRO A 371 -2.72 0.01 -8.97
C PRO A 371 -3.86 0.06 -10.01
N LEU A 372 -3.70 0.90 -11.03
CA LEU A 372 -4.52 0.84 -12.22
C LEU A 372 -4.03 -0.31 -13.12
N LEU A 373 -4.84 -1.34 -13.30
CA LEU A 373 -4.49 -2.54 -14.07
C LEU A 373 -4.87 -2.46 -15.56
N ALA A 374 -5.58 -1.41 -15.98
CA ALA A 374 -6.04 -1.23 -17.35
C ALA A 374 -5.36 -0.04 -18.03
N GLN A 375 -4.79 -0.26 -19.22
CA GLN A 375 -4.23 0.82 -20.02
C GLN A 375 -5.30 1.40 -20.95
N PRO A 376 -5.58 2.70 -20.89
CA PRO A 376 -6.57 3.32 -21.75
C PRO A 376 -6.08 3.43 -23.20
N VAL A 377 -7.01 3.29 -24.14
CA VAL A 377 -6.75 3.27 -25.60
C VAL A 377 -6.49 4.65 -26.23
N TRP A 378 -6.30 5.71 -25.44
CA TRP A 378 -6.10 7.05 -25.98
C TRP A 378 -4.70 7.21 -26.62
N PRO A 379 -4.57 7.93 -27.75
CA PRO A 379 -3.38 7.94 -28.60
C PRO A 379 -2.14 8.63 -27.99
N ARG A 380 -2.29 9.37 -26.88
CA ARG A 380 -1.16 10.04 -26.20
C ARG A 380 -0.83 9.28 -24.92
N GLY A 381 0.44 8.90 -24.79
CA GLY A 381 0.98 8.22 -23.60
C GLY A 381 0.91 9.09 -22.33
N ALA A 382 1.44 8.57 -21.22
CA ALA A 382 1.38 9.24 -19.92
C ALA A 382 1.90 10.69 -19.99
N ALA A 383 1.06 11.64 -19.56
CA ALA A 383 1.47 13.04 -19.43
C ALA A 383 2.21 13.29 -18.11
N THR A 384 3.18 14.21 -18.13
CA THR A 384 3.81 14.72 -16.91
C THR A 384 2.84 15.64 -16.18
N VAL A 385 2.67 15.44 -14.87
CA VAL A 385 1.86 16.30 -14.02
C VAL A 385 2.57 17.64 -13.82
N ASP A 386 1.86 18.72 -14.11
CA ASP A 386 2.23 20.08 -13.75
C ASP A 386 1.61 20.41 -12.39
N ALA A 387 2.46 20.58 -11.37
CA ALA A 387 2.04 20.84 -10.00
C ALA A 387 1.24 22.15 -9.83
N ASN A 388 1.33 23.06 -10.81
CA ASN A 388 0.64 24.35 -10.80
C ASN A 388 -0.64 24.35 -11.64
N ARG A 389 -1.01 23.22 -12.24
CA ARG A 389 -2.16 23.11 -13.13
C ARG A 389 -3.37 22.50 -12.43
N VAL A 390 -4.54 23.09 -12.66
CA VAL A 390 -5.84 22.61 -12.16
C VAL A 390 -6.73 22.25 -13.34
N PHE A 391 -7.23 21.02 -13.38
CA PHE A 391 -8.27 20.65 -14.32
C PHE A 391 -9.62 21.14 -13.81
N PHE A 392 -10.48 21.62 -14.70
CA PHE A 392 -11.84 22.02 -14.34
C PHE A 392 -12.86 21.42 -15.31
N SER A 393 -13.98 20.95 -14.77
CA SER A 393 -15.17 20.52 -15.49
C SER A 393 -16.41 21.11 -14.82
N GLY A 394 -17.22 21.83 -15.60
CA GLY A 394 -18.34 22.60 -15.09
C GLY A 394 -18.73 23.74 -16.03
N SER A 395 -19.49 24.70 -15.52
CA SER A 395 -19.93 25.86 -16.31
C SER A 395 -18.78 26.83 -16.62
N THR A 396 -18.86 27.54 -17.76
CA THR A 396 -17.90 28.58 -18.14
C THR A 396 -17.82 29.70 -17.10
N GLN A 397 -18.95 30.08 -16.50
CA GLN A 397 -18.99 31.08 -15.43
C GLN A 397 -18.18 30.63 -14.21
N MET A 398 -18.35 29.38 -13.76
CA MET A 398 -17.59 28.85 -12.63
C MET A 398 -16.11 28.69 -12.97
N ARG A 399 -15.77 28.34 -14.22
CA ARG A 399 -14.37 28.32 -14.69
C ARG A 399 -13.70 29.68 -14.52
N GLU A 400 -14.38 30.77 -14.89
CA GLU A 400 -13.85 32.14 -14.78
C GLU A 400 -13.65 32.56 -13.32
N GLU A 401 -14.61 32.22 -12.45
CA GLU A 401 -14.51 32.47 -11.01
C GLU A 401 -13.35 31.67 -10.39
N LEU A 402 -13.18 30.40 -10.78
CA LEU A 402 -12.06 29.57 -10.35
C LEU A 402 -10.73 30.12 -10.85
N ALA A 403 -10.61 30.46 -12.14
CA ALA A 403 -9.38 31.03 -12.69
C ALA A 403 -9.00 32.35 -11.99
N SER A 404 -9.99 33.20 -11.71
CA SER A 404 -9.78 34.45 -10.98
C SER A 404 -9.35 34.22 -9.53
N ALA A 405 -9.93 33.23 -8.85
CA ALA A 405 -9.56 32.85 -7.48
C ALA A 405 -8.13 32.31 -7.39
N LEU A 406 -7.65 31.64 -8.45
CA LEU A 406 -6.36 30.95 -8.47
C LEU A 406 -5.20 31.81 -8.97
N ALA A 407 -5.49 32.92 -9.67
CA ALA A 407 -4.49 33.80 -10.28
C ALA A 407 -3.43 34.31 -9.28
N SER A 408 -3.84 34.73 -8.08
CA SER A 408 -2.92 35.23 -7.03
C SER A 408 -2.03 34.15 -6.42
N SER A 409 -2.34 32.87 -6.68
CA SER A 409 -1.57 31.73 -6.19
C SER A 409 -0.63 31.16 -7.25
N GLY A 410 -0.61 31.71 -8.47
CA GLY A 410 0.17 31.16 -9.58
C GLY A 410 -0.30 29.77 -9.99
N LEU A 411 -1.60 29.49 -9.82
CA LEU A 411 -2.24 28.26 -10.26
C LEU A 411 -3.01 28.55 -11.54
N GLU A 412 -2.88 27.67 -12.53
CA GLU A 412 -3.49 27.83 -13.85
C GLU A 412 -4.59 26.80 -14.06
N VAL A 413 -5.78 27.26 -14.45
CA VAL A 413 -6.86 26.36 -14.87
C VAL A 413 -6.57 25.90 -16.31
N ALA A 414 -6.52 24.59 -16.53
CA ALA A 414 -6.20 23.99 -17.82
C ALA A 414 -7.10 24.56 -18.93
N THR A 415 -6.47 24.98 -20.03
CA THR A 415 -7.13 25.64 -21.16
C THR A 415 -8.19 24.75 -21.80
N GLU A 416 -9.17 25.37 -22.45
CA GLU A 416 -10.17 24.64 -23.23
C GLU A 416 -9.57 24.09 -24.52
N SER A 417 -10.18 23.02 -25.03
CA SER A 417 -9.76 22.38 -26.28
C SER A 417 -9.84 23.40 -27.43
N SER A 418 -8.74 23.55 -28.18
CA SER A 418 -8.75 24.39 -29.38
C SER A 418 -9.71 23.85 -30.44
N ALA A 419 -10.28 24.74 -31.24
CA ALA A 419 -11.17 24.35 -32.33
C ALA A 419 -10.47 23.39 -33.30
N GLY A 420 -11.07 22.22 -33.54
CA GLY A 420 -10.52 21.17 -34.40
C GLY A 420 -9.62 20.14 -33.71
N ALA A 421 -9.31 20.30 -32.41
CA ALA A 421 -8.64 19.26 -31.63
C ALA A 421 -9.62 18.12 -31.28
N ASP A 422 -9.13 16.88 -31.21
CA ASP A 422 -9.90 15.78 -30.62
C ASP A 422 -10.19 16.10 -29.16
N PHE A 423 -11.46 16.40 -28.90
CA PHE A 423 -11.96 16.83 -27.62
C PHE A 423 -11.64 15.81 -26.51
N ALA A 424 -11.93 14.53 -26.74
CA ALA A 424 -11.75 13.49 -25.72
C ALA A 424 -10.26 13.32 -25.39
N CYS A 425 -9.40 13.29 -26.42
CA CYS A 425 -7.96 13.20 -26.22
C CYS A 425 -7.38 14.42 -25.48
N HIS A 426 -7.88 15.62 -25.77
CA HIS A 426 -7.43 16.83 -25.11
C HIS A 426 -7.84 16.84 -23.63
N ARG A 427 -9.10 16.50 -23.32
CA ARG A 427 -9.59 16.42 -21.94
C ARG A 427 -8.86 15.36 -21.13
N TRP A 428 -8.61 14.19 -21.73
CA TRP A 428 -7.78 13.14 -21.15
C TRP A 428 -6.39 13.64 -20.72
N GLN A 429 -5.69 14.35 -21.62
CA GLN A 429 -4.35 14.89 -21.31
C GLN A 429 -4.39 16.03 -20.32
N ALA A 430 -5.36 16.92 -20.43
CA ALA A 430 -5.54 18.01 -19.48
C ALA A 430 -5.71 17.47 -18.06
N LEU A 431 -6.51 16.40 -17.91
CA LEU A 431 -6.71 15.70 -16.65
C LEU A 431 -5.44 15.01 -16.14
N GLN A 432 -4.73 14.26 -16.99
CA GLN A 432 -3.46 13.62 -16.61
C GLN A 432 -2.37 14.62 -16.22
N SER A 433 -2.34 15.79 -16.87
CA SER A 433 -1.32 16.82 -16.60
C SER A 433 -1.65 17.70 -15.39
N ALA A 434 -2.85 17.60 -14.82
CA ALA A 434 -3.27 18.46 -13.72
C ALA A 434 -2.90 17.88 -12.35
N ASN A 435 -2.55 18.75 -11.42
CA ASN A 435 -2.24 18.39 -10.04
C ASN A 435 -3.52 18.03 -9.24
N VAL A 436 -4.59 18.77 -9.51
CA VAL A 436 -5.93 18.64 -8.92
C VAL A 436 -6.98 18.81 -10.01
N ALA A 437 -8.05 18.02 -9.94
CA ALA A 437 -9.21 18.10 -10.83
C ALA A 437 -10.44 18.56 -10.04
N VAL A 438 -11.04 19.67 -10.48
CA VAL A 438 -12.21 20.30 -9.89
C VAL A 438 -13.43 20.00 -10.75
N PHE A 439 -14.49 19.47 -10.13
CA PHE A 439 -15.75 19.15 -10.81
C PHE A 439 -16.90 19.91 -10.14
N ASP A 440 -17.59 20.74 -10.92
CA ASP A 440 -18.82 21.42 -10.50
C ASP A 440 -20.03 20.57 -10.87
N LEU A 441 -20.69 20.02 -9.84
CA LEU A 441 -21.80 19.08 -9.97
C LEU A 441 -23.17 19.78 -10.00
N SER A 442 -23.19 21.12 -10.00
CA SER A 442 -24.41 21.92 -9.97
C SER A 442 -25.25 21.74 -11.24
N GLU A 443 -26.56 21.56 -11.08
CA GLU A 443 -27.48 21.52 -12.21
C GLU A 443 -27.64 22.89 -12.87
N SER A 444 -27.67 22.92 -14.20
CA SER A 444 -28.06 24.11 -14.94
C SER A 444 -29.55 24.35 -14.71
N LYS A 445 -29.95 25.54 -14.23
CA LYS A 445 -31.33 25.92 -13.88
C LYS A 445 -32.35 25.89 -15.06
N SER A 446 -31.93 25.50 -16.26
CA SER A 446 -32.84 25.31 -17.39
C SER A 446 -33.22 23.84 -17.43
N GLY A 447 -34.50 23.51 -17.20
CA GLY A 447 -35.07 22.16 -17.02
C GLY A 447 -34.92 21.15 -18.18
N SER A 448 -33.91 21.29 -19.03
CA SER A 448 -33.35 20.22 -19.85
C SER A 448 -32.12 19.70 -19.11
N LYS A 449 -32.03 18.37 -18.85
CA LYS A 449 -30.78 17.73 -18.45
C LYS A 449 -29.68 18.23 -19.38
N SER A 450 -28.84 19.15 -18.89
CA SER A 450 -27.90 19.87 -19.74
C SER A 450 -26.82 18.88 -20.16
N GLU A 451 -26.53 18.78 -21.46
CA GLU A 451 -25.43 17.98 -22.00
C GLU A 451 -24.11 18.23 -21.25
N SER A 452 -23.95 19.43 -20.67
CA SER A 452 -22.82 19.80 -19.82
C SER A 452 -22.65 18.92 -18.58
N GLN A 453 -23.73 18.40 -17.99
CA GLN A 453 -23.67 17.62 -16.74
C GLN A 453 -23.26 16.17 -17.01
N ALA A 454 -23.70 15.59 -18.13
CA ALA A 454 -23.25 14.27 -18.57
C ALA A 454 -21.72 14.26 -18.82
N GLN A 455 -21.20 15.34 -19.39
CA GLN A 455 -19.76 15.52 -19.59
C GLN A 455 -19.01 15.59 -18.25
N VAL A 456 -19.49 16.36 -17.27
CA VAL A 456 -18.88 16.45 -15.94
C VAL A 456 -18.75 15.07 -15.30
N TYR A 457 -19.83 14.27 -15.31
CA TYR A 457 -19.80 12.93 -14.73
C TYR A 457 -18.94 11.95 -15.51
N TYR A 458 -18.91 12.04 -16.84
CA TYR A 458 -18.01 11.23 -17.67
C TYR A 458 -16.54 11.52 -17.32
N GLU A 459 -16.15 12.79 -17.27
CA GLU A 459 -14.79 13.19 -16.92
C GLU A 459 -14.44 12.86 -15.45
N LEU A 460 -15.42 12.93 -14.54
CA LEU A 460 -15.26 12.50 -13.15
C LEU A 460 -14.95 11.00 -13.06
N GLY A 461 -15.66 10.17 -13.83
CA GLY A 461 -15.41 8.73 -13.88
C GLY A 461 -13.99 8.40 -14.37
N ILE A 462 -13.51 9.15 -15.37
CA ILE A 462 -12.12 9.05 -15.85
C ILE A 462 -11.14 9.43 -14.73
N ALA A 463 -11.39 10.55 -14.05
CA ALA A 463 -10.53 11.06 -12.98
C ALA A 463 -10.40 10.09 -11.80
N LEU A 464 -11.52 9.47 -11.41
CA LEU A 464 -11.55 8.40 -10.41
C LEU A 464 -10.73 7.19 -10.84
N THR A 465 -10.88 6.78 -12.11
CA THR A 465 -10.16 5.61 -12.67
C THR A 465 -8.65 5.80 -12.62
N ILE A 466 -8.16 6.98 -12.96
CA ILE A 466 -6.71 7.27 -12.95
C ILE A 466 -6.17 7.72 -11.59
N GLY A 467 -7.02 7.75 -10.55
CA GLY A 467 -6.63 8.18 -9.20
C GLY A 467 -6.24 9.66 -9.10
N SER A 468 -6.86 10.52 -9.91
CA SER A 468 -6.66 11.98 -9.83
C SER A 468 -7.10 12.51 -8.48
N GLN A 469 -6.38 13.50 -7.96
CA GLN A 469 -6.81 14.26 -6.79
C GLN A 469 -8.01 15.13 -7.17
N LEU A 470 -9.16 14.88 -6.56
CA LEU A 470 -10.45 15.50 -6.86
C LEU A 470 -10.84 16.53 -5.80
N LEU A 471 -11.44 17.62 -6.28
CA LEU A 471 -12.29 18.53 -5.51
C LEU A 471 -13.67 18.55 -6.16
N LEU A 472 -14.68 18.07 -5.46
CA LEU A 472 -16.07 18.10 -5.93
C LEU A 472 -16.76 19.29 -5.29
N ILE A 473 -17.36 20.15 -6.10
CA ILE A 473 -18.11 21.31 -5.65
C ILE A 473 -19.54 21.26 -6.19
N ALA A 474 -20.48 21.81 -5.44
CA ALA A 474 -21.86 21.97 -5.89
C ALA A 474 -22.48 23.21 -5.26
N ALA A 475 -23.43 23.84 -5.94
CA ALA A 475 -24.18 24.94 -5.37
C ALA A 475 -24.98 24.43 -4.15
N ASP A 476 -25.18 25.30 -3.17
CA ASP A 476 -26.07 25.03 -2.04
C ASP A 476 -27.46 24.60 -2.54
N GLY A 477 -27.96 23.49 -2.00
CA GLY A 477 -29.25 22.92 -2.38
C GLY A 477 -29.24 22.10 -3.67
N THR A 478 -28.07 21.79 -4.24
CA THR A 478 -27.99 20.83 -5.35
C THR A 478 -28.21 19.41 -4.84
N ASP A 479 -29.21 18.73 -5.37
CA ASP A 479 -29.44 17.30 -5.15
C ASP A 479 -28.49 16.48 -6.02
N MET A 480 -27.74 15.55 -5.42
CA MET A 480 -26.84 14.67 -6.17
C MET A 480 -27.64 13.52 -6.80
N PRO A 481 -27.53 13.28 -8.12
CA PRO A 481 -28.34 12.28 -8.81
C PRO A 481 -27.94 10.83 -8.49
N PHE A 482 -26.79 10.62 -7.87
CA PHE A 482 -26.29 9.32 -7.41
C PHE A 482 -25.31 9.51 -6.26
N ASP A 483 -25.04 8.44 -5.50
CA ASP A 483 -24.12 8.54 -4.38
C ASP A 483 -22.68 8.65 -4.85
N ILE A 484 -22.00 9.69 -4.37
CA ILE A 484 -20.59 9.89 -4.60
C ILE A 484 -19.85 9.58 -3.30
N ALA A 485 -18.92 8.61 -3.34
CA ALA A 485 -18.17 8.20 -2.16
C ALA A 485 -17.22 9.30 -1.65
N GLN A 486 -16.89 10.28 -2.49
CA GLN A 486 -16.08 11.44 -2.15
C GLN A 486 -16.93 12.56 -1.54
N ASN A 487 -16.32 13.38 -0.66
CA ASN A 487 -17.02 14.53 -0.09
C ASN A 487 -17.25 15.60 -1.16
N VAL A 488 -18.45 16.16 -1.19
CA VAL A 488 -18.81 17.33 -2.02
C VAL A 488 -18.84 18.57 -1.15
N SER A 489 -18.13 19.62 -1.57
CA SER A 489 -18.08 20.91 -0.89
C SER A 489 -19.12 21.85 -1.50
N HIS A 490 -19.99 22.43 -0.67
CA HIS A 490 -21.06 23.29 -1.16
C HIS A 490 -20.69 24.77 -1.16
N TYR A 491 -21.08 25.49 -2.21
CA TYR A 491 -20.81 26.91 -2.38
C TYR A 491 -22.08 27.76 -2.51
N ARG A 492 -21.94 29.03 -2.13
CA ARG A 492 -22.92 30.09 -2.39
C ARG A 492 -22.31 31.11 -3.33
N TRP A 493 -23.11 31.59 -4.27
CA TRP A 493 -22.75 32.74 -5.07
C TRP A 493 -22.64 33.99 -4.19
N GLY A 494 -21.64 34.84 -4.48
CA GLY A 494 -21.41 36.10 -3.79
C GLY A 494 -19.92 36.42 -3.60
N ASP A 495 -19.66 37.49 -2.86
CA ASP A 495 -18.31 38.09 -2.74
C ASP A 495 -17.26 37.15 -2.12
N ALA A 496 -17.70 36.18 -1.32
CA ALA A 496 -16.82 35.21 -0.67
C ALA A 496 -16.45 34.01 -1.56
N LEU A 497 -17.09 33.83 -2.73
CA LEU A 497 -16.92 32.64 -3.56
C LEU A 497 -15.47 32.42 -3.97
N ARG A 498 -14.77 33.47 -4.40
CA ARG A 498 -13.37 33.35 -4.86
C ARG A 498 -12.42 32.93 -3.75
N GLN A 499 -12.57 33.54 -2.57
CA GLN A 499 -11.75 33.17 -1.42
C GLN A 499 -12.02 31.72 -1.01
N TRP A 500 -13.29 31.31 -1.00
CA TRP A 500 -13.68 29.94 -0.72
C TRP A 500 -13.10 28.96 -1.74
N LEU A 501 -13.18 29.25 -3.04
CA LEU A 501 -12.59 28.42 -4.11
C LEU A 501 -11.09 28.26 -3.93
N ALA A 502 -10.37 29.35 -3.65
CA ALA A 502 -8.94 29.32 -3.39
C ALA A 502 -8.60 28.43 -2.18
N ASP A 503 -9.34 28.55 -1.09
CA ASP A 503 -9.13 27.73 0.11
C ASP A 503 -9.46 26.25 -0.12
N GLN A 504 -10.51 25.93 -0.89
CA GLN A 504 -10.86 24.54 -1.24
C GLN A 504 -9.80 23.89 -2.14
N VAL A 505 -9.31 24.62 -3.15
CA VAL A 505 -8.24 24.11 -4.03
C VAL A 505 -6.96 23.91 -3.23
N GLN A 506 -6.61 24.85 -2.35
CA GLN A 506 -5.45 24.69 -1.46
C GLN A 506 -5.60 23.45 -0.58
N ALA A 507 -6.76 23.26 0.06
CA ALA A 507 -7.03 22.08 0.86
C ALA A 507 -6.94 20.78 0.03
N ALA A 508 -7.37 20.80 -1.24
CA ALA A 508 -7.26 19.66 -2.13
C ALA A 508 -5.81 19.37 -2.57
N ILE A 509 -4.98 20.39 -2.77
CA ILE A 509 -3.55 20.23 -3.13
C ILE A 509 -2.77 19.55 -2.01
N TYR A 510 -3.02 19.89 -0.75
CA TYR A 510 -2.26 19.35 0.39
C TYR A 510 -3.02 18.27 1.18
N GLY A 511 -4.26 18.00 0.82
CA GLY A 511 -5.08 16.96 1.42
C GLY A 511 -4.78 15.58 0.85
N LEU A 512 -5.01 14.55 1.67
CA LEU A 512 -5.02 13.16 1.23
C LEU A 512 -6.47 12.73 1.04
N GLN A 513 -6.81 12.24 -0.16
CA GLN A 513 -8.16 11.72 -0.44
C GLN A 513 -8.52 10.46 0.35
N VAL A 514 -7.53 9.79 0.94
CA VAL A 514 -7.74 8.63 1.81
C VAL A 514 -8.24 9.09 3.17
N LYS A 515 -9.55 9.34 3.28
CA LYS A 515 -10.24 9.27 4.58
C LYS A 515 -10.65 7.82 4.81
N ALA A 516 -9.76 7.06 5.44
CA ALA A 516 -10.10 5.77 6.00
C ALA A 516 -11.35 5.92 6.90
N GLY A 517 -12.39 5.14 6.63
CA GLY A 517 -13.48 4.93 7.60
C GLY A 517 -14.81 5.64 7.38
N LYS A 518 -15.17 6.11 6.17
CA LYS A 518 -16.57 6.45 5.88
C LYS A 518 -17.28 5.33 5.11
N GLN A 519 -18.50 5.04 5.55
CA GLN A 519 -19.36 3.94 5.12
C GLN A 519 -19.53 3.93 3.60
N SER A 520 -19.40 2.73 3.02
CA SER A 520 -19.72 2.45 1.62
C SER A 520 -21.09 3.04 1.26
N SER A 521 -21.15 3.83 0.19
CA SER A 521 -22.39 4.40 -0.35
C SER A 521 -23.22 3.40 -1.16
N LEU A 522 -22.75 2.16 -1.28
CA LEU A 522 -23.39 1.08 -2.06
C LEU A 522 -24.86 0.87 -1.70
N ALA A 523 -25.22 1.01 -0.42
CA ALA A 523 -26.60 0.79 0.04
C ALA A 523 -27.60 1.79 -0.53
N ALA A 524 -27.22 3.06 -0.64
CA ALA A 524 -28.08 4.10 -1.23
C ALA A 524 -28.16 3.97 -2.76
N THR A 525 -27.08 3.50 -3.39
CA THR A 525 -27.02 3.31 -4.85
C THR A 525 -27.89 2.14 -5.28
N LEU A 526 -27.87 1.04 -4.51
CA LEU A 526 -28.80 -0.07 -4.68
C LEU A 526 -30.25 0.39 -4.50
N GLY A 527 -30.54 1.19 -3.48
CA GLY A 527 -31.89 1.73 -3.25
C GLY A 527 -32.38 2.70 -4.35
N TYR A 528 -31.49 3.38 -5.07
CA TYR A 528 -31.86 4.16 -6.25
C TYR A 528 -32.08 3.28 -7.49
N ALA A 529 -31.21 2.30 -7.73
CA ALA A 529 -31.36 1.35 -8.83
C ALA A 529 -32.65 0.51 -8.69
N GLU A 530 -33.00 0.09 -7.48
CA GLU A 530 -34.26 -0.62 -7.18
C GLU A 530 -35.49 0.26 -7.45
N ARG A 531 -35.42 1.57 -7.17
CA ARG A 531 -36.50 2.51 -7.49
C ARG A 531 -36.68 2.70 -8.99
N LEU A 532 -35.58 2.85 -9.73
CA LEU A 532 -35.61 2.93 -11.20
C LEU A 532 -36.08 1.63 -11.86
N ALA A 533 -35.85 0.47 -11.24
CA ALA A 533 -36.34 -0.82 -11.71
C ALA A 533 -37.82 -1.08 -11.37
N ALA A 534 -38.41 -0.27 -10.48
CA ALA A 534 -39.80 -0.36 -10.06
C ALA A 534 -40.72 0.65 -10.80
N GLU A 535 -40.14 1.58 -11.57
CA GLU A 535 -40.81 2.42 -12.57
C GLU A 535 -40.74 1.76 -13.95
#